data_AF-A0A7X8MAR5-F1
#
_entry.id   AF-A0A7X8MAR5-F1
#
_cell.length_a   1.000
_cell.length_b   1.000
_cell.length_c   1.000
_cell.angle_alpha   90.00
_cell.angle_beta   90.00
_cell.angle_gamma   90.00
#
_symmetry.space_group_name_H-M   'P 1'
#
loop_
_entity.id
_entity.type
_entity.pdbx_description
1 polymer ?
#
loop_
_entity_poly.entity_id
_entity_poly.type
_entity_poly.pdbx_seq_one_letter_code
_entity_poly.pdbx_strand_id
1 'polypeptide(L)'
;LAVKLFISLLQNHHPQKAAQAIALFFAGVWLLFVLLSHGFSLMTLVEMLPFLLLVGLALATDRWPRVCGMLLILIGLGFGLVFVRNQRSFYTGLILFTVLALPVLLSGIALLLPGPKPEQAA
;
A
#
# COMPACT_ATOMS: atom_id res chain seq x y z
N LEU A 1 11.62 10.84 1.85
CA LEU A 1 12.22 9.86 0.91
C LEU A 1 11.15 9.01 0.22
N ALA A 2 10.30 8.29 0.96
CA ALA A 2 9.23 7.43 0.40
C ALA A 2 8.29 8.15 -0.59
N VAL A 3 7.83 9.36 -0.26
CA VAL A 3 6.99 10.17 -1.16
C VAL A 3 7.75 10.60 -2.43
N LYS A 4 9.04 10.93 -2.34
CA LYS A 4 9.88 11.24 -3.52
C LYS A 4 10.10 9.99 -4.39
N LEU A 5 10.30 8.83 -3.77
CA LEU A 5 10.45 7.55 -4.46
C LEU A 5 9.14 7.16 -5.16
N PHE A 6 8.01 7.38 -4.48
CA PHE A 6 6.66 7.20 -5.02
C PHE A 6 6.42 8.11 -6.23
N ILE A 7 6.68 9.41 -6.09
CA ILE A 7 6.54 10.39 -7.17
C ILE A 7 7.48 10.05 -8.34
N SER A 8 8.73 9.68 -8.06
CA SER A 8 9.69 9.31 -9.10
C SER A 8 9.30 8.02 -9.84
N LEU A 9 8.73 7.03 -9.14
CA LEU A 9 8.21 5.81 -9.76
C LEU A 9 6.95 6.05 -10.60
N LEU A 10 6.06 6.92 -10.13
CA LEU A 10 4.81 7.28 -10.81
C LEU A 10 5.08 8.17 -12.05
N GLN A 11 6.11 9.02 -11.98
CA GLN A 11 6.52 9.88 -13.10
C GLN A 11 7.32 9.14 -14.16
N ASN A 12 8.13 8.15 -13.79
CA ASN A 12 9.05 7.51 -14.75
C ASN A 12 8.50 6.21 -15.37
N HIS A 13 7.58 5.44 -14.76
CA HIS A 13 7.18 4.10 -15.26
C HIS A 13 5.70 3.71 -15.01
N HIS A 14 5.25 2.63 -15.68
CA HIS A 14 3.93 2.01 -15.58
C HIS A 14 3.34 2.06 -14.16
N PRO A 15 2.25 2.83 -13.92
CA PRO A 15 1.70 3.06 -12.58
C PRO A 15 1.27 1.76 -11.86
N GLN A 16 0.93 0.74 -12.64
CA GLN A 16 0.62 -0.61 -12.16
C GLN A 16 1.81 -1.29 -11.49
N LYS A 17 3.00 -1.25 -12.11
CA LYS A 17 4.22 -1.84 -11.54
C LYS A 17 4.67 -1.11 -10.28
N ALA A 18 4.54 0.21 -10.26
CA ALA A 18 4.82 1.01 -9.08
C ALA A 18 3.88 0.64 -7.91
N ALA A 19 2.57 0.60 -8.16
CA ALA A 19 1.58 0.21 -7.16
C ALA A 19 1.81 -1.22 -6.63
N GLN A 20 2.13 -2.17 -7.51
CA GLN A 20 2.51 -3.53 -7.13
C GLN A 20 3.76 -3.56 -6.24
N ALA A 21 4.83 -2.88 -6.66
CA ALA A 21 6.09 -2.85 -5.91
C ALA A 21 5.90 -2.26 -4.51
N ILE A 22 5.09 -1.20 -4.39
CA ILE A 22 4.80 -0.57 -3.11
C ILE A 22 3.93 -1.48 -2.24
N ALA A 23 2.88 -2.09 -2.81
CA ALA A 23 2.03 -3.02 -2.09
C ALA A 23 2.85 -4.22 -1.57
N LEU A 24 3.73 -4.80 -2.38
CA LEU A 24 4.60 -5.91 -2.01
C LEU A 24 5.66 -5.51 -0.98
N PHE A 25 6.31 -4.35 -1.16
CA PHE A 25 7.28 -3.84 -0.18
C PHE A 25 6.62 -3.66 1.18
N PHE A 26 5.45 -3.03 1.20
CA PHE A 26 4.71 -2.77 2.41
C PHE A 26 4.24 -4.07 3.08
N ALA A 27 3.75 -4.99 2.27
CA ALA A 27 3.41 -6.32 2.70
C ALA A 27 4.62 -7.02 3.35
N GLY A 28 5.79 -7.00 2.71
CA GLY A 28 7.02 -7.59 3.25
C GLY A 28 7.45 -6.99 4.60
N VAL A 29 7.41 -5.65 4.72
CA VAL A 29 7.74 -4.96 5.98
C VAL A 29 6.75 -5.34 7.09
N TRP A 30 5.45 -5.39 6.79
CA TRP A 30 4.43 -5.78 7.76
C TRP A 30 4.58 -7.23 8.21
N LEU A 31 4.79 -8.15 7.26
CA LEU A 31 5.02 -9.55 7.57
C LEU A 31 6.21 -9.73 8.51
N LEU A 32 7.33 -9.06 8.20
CA LEU A 32 8.52 -9.09 9.04
C LEU A 32 8.23 -8.55 10.45
N PHE A 33 7.50 -7.43 10.54
CA PHE A 33 7.11 -6.86 11.82
C PHE A 33 6.25 -7.82 12.66
N VAL A 34 5.24 -8.44 12.06
CA VAL A 34 4.35 -9.39 12.75
C VAL A 34 5.12 -10.62 13.21
N LEU A 35 5.96 -11.20 12.34
CA LEU A 35 6.78 -12.37 12.68
C LEU A 35 7.75 -12.08 13.82
N LEU A 36 8.39 -10.91 13.82
CA LEU A 36 9.31 -10.50 14.89
C LEU A 36 8.58 -10.15 16.19
N SER A 37 7.34 -9.67 16.11
CA SER A 37 6.57 -9.22 17.29
C SER A 37 5.85 -10.36 18.00
N HIS A 38 5.29 -11.32 17.24
CA HIS A 38 4.39 -12.34 17.76
C HIS A 38 4.86 -13.78 17.50
N GLY A 39 5.99 -13.98 16.78
CA GLY A 39 6.54 -15.30 16.48
C GLY A 39 5.57 -16.18 15.68
N PHE A 40 5.58 -17.49 15.94
CA PHE A 40 4.63 -18.45 15.37
C PHE A 40 3.45 -18.69 16.33
N SER A 41 2.59 -17.69 16.51
CA SER A 41 1.39 -17.79 17.34
C SER A 41 0.12 -17.75 16.47
N LEU A 42 -1.02 -18.15 17.05
CA LEU A 42 -2.34 -17.95 16.40
C LEU A 42 -2.63 -16.47 16.14
N MET A 43 -2.11 -15.57 16.98
CA MET A 43 -2.24 -14.12 16.79
C MET A 43 -1.54 -13.68 15.50
N THR A 44 -0.37 -14.23 15.21
CA THR A 44 0.38 -13.98 13.95
C THR A 44 -0.48 -14.28 12.72
N LEU A 45 -1.22 -15.40 12.71
CA LEU A 45 -2.10 -15.77 11.60
C LEU A 45 -3.18 -14.72 11.34
N VAL A 46 -3.78 -14.17 12.39
CA VAL A 46 -4.81 -13.12 12.28
C VAL A 46 -4.19 -11.80 11.82
N GLU A 47 -3.03 -11.43 12.34
CA GLU A 47 -2.31 -10.20 11.97
C GLU A 47 -1.69 -10.26 10.57
N MET A 48 -1.52 -11.46 10.01
CA MET A 48 -1.10 -11.68 8.62
C MET A 48 -2.24 -11.55 7.61
N LEU A 49 -3.51 -11.55 8.02
CA LEU A 49 -4.64 -11.44 7.07
C LEU A 49 -4.61 -10.14 6.25
N PRO A 50 -4.38 -8.95 6.84
CA PRO A 50 -4.23 -7.71 6.05
C PRO A 50 -3.06 -7.78 5.06
N PHE A 51 -1.97 -8.48 5.42
CA PHE A 51 -0.84 -8.73 4.53
C PHE A 51 -1.23 -9.59 3.33
N LEU A 52 -1.88 -10.74 3.57
CA LEU A 52 -2.30 -11.65 2.50
C LEU A 52 -3.27 -10.94 1.55
N LEU A 53 -4.14 -10.07 2.08
CA LEU A 53 -5.02 -9.24 1.28
C LEU A 53 -4.22 -8.28 0.38
N LEU A 54 -3.21 -7.58 0.92
CA LEU A 54 -2.37 -6.67 0.12
C LEU A 54 -1.58 -7.41 -0.97
N VAL A 55 -1.05 -8.60 -0.68
CA VAL A 55 -0.37 -9.44 -1.69
C VAL A 55 -1.35 -9.90 -2.77
N GLY A 56 -2.53 -10.36 -2.37
CA GLY A 56 -3.58 -10.76 -3.30
C GLY A 56 -4.01 -9.62 -4.22
N LEU A 57 -4.16 -8.41 -3.68
CA LEU A 57 -4.46 -7.21 -4.47
C LEU A 57 -3.33 -6.84 -5.42
N ALA A 58 -2.07 -6.95 -4.98
CA ALA A 58 -0.92 -6.68 -5.84
C ALA A 58 -0.91 -7.61 -7.07
N LEU A 59 -1.11 -8.92 -6.88
CA LEU A 59 -1.17 -9.89 -7.98
C LEU A 59 -2.41 -9.70 -8.86
N ALA A 60 -3.55 -9.34 -8.27
CA ALA A 60 -4.79 -9.09 -9.01
C ALA A 60 -4.76 -7.77 -9.81
N THR A 61 -3.77 -6.91 -9.57
CA THR A 61 -3.66 -5.59 -10.20
C THR A 61 -3.52 -5.68 -11.73
N ASP A 62 -2.93 -6.75 -12.26
CA ASP A 62 -2.78 -6.94 -13.71
C ASP A 62 -4.13 -7.18 -14.39
N ARG A 63 -5.06 -7.85 -13.70
CA ARG A 63 -6.37 -8.23 -14.26
C ARG A 63 -7.46 -7.20 -13.96
N TRP A 64 -7.43 -6.61 -12.76
CA TRP A 64 -8.46 -5.66 -12.30
C TRP A 64 -7.84 -4.44 -11.61
N PRO A 65 -7.05 -3.61 -12.32
CA PRO A 65 -6.30 -2.51 -11.71
C PRO A 65 -7.20 -1.51 -10.99
N ARG A 66 -8.35 -1.15 -11.57
CA ARG A 66 -9.27 -0.18 -10.96
C ARG A 66 -9.91 -0.68 -9.67
N VAL A 67 -10.32 -1.95 -9.64
CA VAL A 67 -10.90 -2.58 -8.44
C VAL A 67 -9.86 -2.67 -7.35
N CYS A 68 -8.64 -3.11 -7.69
CA CYS A 68 -7.52 -3.14 -6.76
C CYS A 68 -7.18 -1.74 -6.24
N GLY A 69 -7.21 -0.73 -7.11
CA GLY A 69 -7.01 0.67 -6.75
C GLY A 69 -8.02 1.18 -5.74
N MET A 70 -9.31 0.92 -5.97
CA MET A 70 -10.38 1.28 -5.02
C MET A 70 -10.19 0.58 -3.66
N LEU A 71 -9.88 -0.71 -3.66
CA LEU A 71 -9.67 -1.48 -2.43
C LEU A 71 -8.45 -0.97 -1.65
N LEU A 72 -7.34 -0.66 -2.34
CA LEU A 72 -6.17 -0.06 -1.70
C LEU A 72 -6.49 1.32 -1.11
N ILE A 73 -7.28 2.16 -1.79
CA ILE A 73 -7.73 3.44 -1.22
C ILE A 73 -8.54 3.22 0.05
N LEU A 74 -9.51 2.29 0.03
CA LEU A 74 -10.33 1.98 1.20
C LEU A 74 -9.49 1.47 2.37
N ILE A 75 -8.51 0.60 2.10
CA ILE A 75 -7.57 0.08 3.11
C ILE A 75 -6.71 1.23 3.68
N GLY A 76 -6.16 2.08 2.81
CA GLY A 76 -5.34 3.22 3.21
C GLY A 76 -6.13 4.24 4.05
N LEU A 77 -7.38 4.53 3.68
CA LEU A 77 -8.29 5.36 4.48
C LEU A 77 -8.60 4.70 5.82
N GLY A 78 -8.89 3.40 5.83
CA GLY A 78 -9.13 2.62 7.05
C GLY A 78 -7.95 2.69 8.02
N PHE A 79 -6.72 2.46 7.52
CA PHE A 79 -5.50 2.62 8.31
C PHE A 79 -5.33 4.05 8.82
N GLY A 80 -5.52 5.06 7.96
CA GLY A 80 -5.44 6.46 8.37
C GLY A 80 -6.43 6.77 9.49
N LEU A 81 -7.67 6.30 9.37
CA LEU A 81 -8.71 6.53 10.36
C LEU A 81 -8.38 5.84 11.69
N VAL A 82 -7.98 4.55 11.67
CA VAL A 82 -7.61 3.81 12.88
C VAL A 82 -6.38 4.42 13.56
N PHE A 83 -5.31 4.69 12.81
CA PHE A 83 -4.06 5.19 13.39
C PHE A 83 -4.15 6.67 13.82
N VAL A 84 -4.89 7.51 13.13
CA VAL A 84 -5.04 8.91 13.57
C VAL A 84 -5.94 8.99 14.80
N ARG A 85 -6.99 8.17 14.91
CA ARG A 85 -7.94 8.23 16.05
C ARG A 85 -7.41 7.58 17.33
N ASN A 86 -6.61 6.52 17.24
CA ASN A 86 -6.14 5.78 18.42
C ASN A 86 -4.83 6.32 19.03
N GLN A 87 -4.17 7.29 18.40
CA GLN A 87 -2.88 7.78 18.88
C GLN A 87 -3.04 8.98 19.81
N ARG A 88 -2.41 8.90 21.00
CA ARG A 88 -2.37 10.03 21.95
C ARG A 88 -1.46 11.16 21.47
N SER A 89 -0.47 10.85 20.64
CA SER A 89 0.47 11.82 20.07
C SER A 89 0.13 12.08 18.61
N PHE A 90 -0.14 13.35 18.28
CA PHE A 90 -0.38 13.80 16.91
C PHE A 90 0.79 13.42 15.99
N TYR A 91 2.03 13.62 16.45
CA TYR A 91 3.23 13.32 15.66
C TYR A 91 3.37 11.83 15.35
N THR A 92 3.03 10.96 16.31
CA THR A 92 3.04 9.50 16.08
C THR A 92 1.98 9.12 15.06
N GLY A 93 0.77 9.68 15.18
CA GLY A 93 -0.30 9.48 14.19
C GLY A 93 0.11 9.96 12.79
N LEU A 94 0.73 11.12 12.69
CA LEU A 94 1.21 11.69 11.42
C LEU A 94 2.31 10.81 10.78
N ILE A 95 3.26 10.30 11.58
CA ILE A 95 4.31 9.40 11.10
C ILE A 95 3.70 8.09 10.60
N LEU A 96 2.82 7.46 11.38
CA LEU A 96 2.15 6.22 10.98
C LEU A 96 1.29 6.42 9.73
N PHE A 97 0.56 7.53 9.64
CA PHE A 97 -0.18 7.87 8.43
C PHE A 97 0.75 8.00 7.22
N THR A 98 1.85 8.75 7.36
CA THR A 98 2.76 9.04 6.25
C THR A 98 3.54 7.81 5.79
N VAL A 99 3.90 6.92 6.71
CA VAL A 99 4.69 5.72 6.42
C VAL A 99 3.79 4.56 5.98
N LEU A 100 2.59 4.44 6.55
CA LEU A 100 1.70 3.29 6.35
C LEU A 100 0.53 3.60 5.40
N ALA A 101 -0.32 4.54 5.78
CA ALA A 101 -1.56 4.81 5.06
C ALA A 101 -1.32 5.51 3.71
N LEU A 102 -0.44 6.51 3.69
CA LEU A 102 -0.21 7.35 2.53
C LEU A 102 0.34 6.58 1.32
N PRO A 103 1.36 5.69 1.44
CA PRO A 103 1.83 4.93 0.30
C PRO A 103 0.75 4.01 -0.29
N VAL A 104 -0.07 3.40 0.57
CA VAL A 104 -1.19 2.53 0.13
C VAL A 104 -2.26 3.35 -0.59
N LEU A 105 -2.63 4.51 -0.05
CA LEU A 105 -3.56 5.46 -0.69
C LEU A 105 -3.06 5.89 -2.07
N LEU A 106 -1.80 6.31 -2.13
CA LEU A 106 -1.21 6.80 -3.36
C LEU A 106 -1.10 5.68 -4.41
N SER A 107 -0.73 4.45 -4.01
CA SER A 107 -0.76 3.28 -4.91
C SER A 107 -2.15 3.03 -5.47
N GLY A 108 -3.19 3.14 -4.64
CA GLY A 108 -4.56 2.99 -5.10
C GLY A 108 -4.99 4.07 -6.08
N ILE A 109 -4.61 5.33 -5.82
CA ILE A 109 -4.85 6.46 -6.74
C ILE A 109 -4.12 6.25 -8.07
N ALA A 110 -2.87 5.79 -8.03
CA ALA A 110 -2.07 5.53 -9.23
C ALA A 110 -2.73 4.51 -10.17
N LEU A 111 -3.39 3.49 -9.62
CA LEU A 111 -4.12 2.48 -10.39
C LEU A 111 -5.44 2.97 -11.00
N LEU A 112 -5.97 4.08 -10.50
CA LEU A 112 -7.17 4.71 -11.06
C LEU A 112 -6.84 5.70 -12.19
N LEU A 113 -5.60 6.20 -12.23
CA LEU A 113 -5.18 7.09 -13.30
C LEU A 113 -5.13 6.33 -14.65
N PRO A 114 -5.60 6.95 -15.75
CA PRO A 114 -5.45 6.36 -17.06
C PRO A 114 -3.97 6.15 -17.38
N GLY A 115 -3.60 4.93 -17.79
CA GLY A 115 -2.24 4.61 -18.19
C GLY A 115 -1.79 5.43 -19.40
N PRO A 116 -0.47 5.58 -19.62
CA PRO A 116 0.05 6.25 -20.81
C PRO A 116 -0.52 5.57 -22.06
N LYS A 117 -1.04 6.38 -23.00
CA LYS A 117 -1.50 5.86 -24.29
C LYS A 117 -0.32 5.16 -24.98
N PRO A 118 -0.55 4.02 -25.66
CA PRO A 118 0.50 3.28 -26.36
C PRO A 118 1.24 4.12 -27.43
N GLU A 119 0.66 5.23 -27.88
CA GLU A 119 1.28 6.19 -28.81
C GLU A 119 2.52 6.92 -28.25
N GLN A 120 2.80 6.85 -26.95
CA GLN A 120 3.96 7.50 -26.31
C GLN A 120 5.13 6.55 -26.00
N ALA A 121 5.02 5.26 -26.37
CA ALA A 121 6.02 4.23 -26.07
C ALA A 121 6.87 3.82 -27.29
N ALA A 122 6.77 4.56 -28.40
CA ALA A 122 7.53 4.33 -29.63
C ALA A 122 8.71 5.30 -29.75
#